data_AF-A0AAV9F198-F1
#
_entry.id   AF-A0AAV9F198-F1
#
_cell.length_a   1.000
_cell.length_b   1.000
_cell.length_c   1.000
_cell.angle_alpha   90.00
_cell.angle_beta   90.00
_cell.angle_gamma   90.00
#
_symmetry.space_group_name_H-M   'P 1'
#
loop_
_entity.id
_entity.type
_entity.pdbx_description
1 polymer ?
#
loop_
_entity_poly.entity_id
_entity_poly.type
_entity_poly.pdbx_seq_one_letter_code
_entity_poly.pdbx_strand_id
1 'polypeptide(L)'
;MLEPFSGNLATCWSNIQEEVALERYSLITGNIVSIPTFKIYDENDQSNDWLGASPDALVDSLTYGLPSNGVLEIKCPFFDGEVGKAKPWSQVSFHCMPQAQGLMEILDRDWMDFYCWTPNGSSLFRLHRDKQYWELMKLALSDFWWKHVQPAIEMRSANMTSEMRSLEPAPTHELCGELVCASNCMIRESTLLVREIHGKLQI
;
A
#
# COMPACT_ATOMS: atom_id res chain seq x y z
N MET A 1 23.70 2.65 -16.47
CA MET A 1 22.95 2.75 -15.21
C MET A 1 21.77 3.67 -15.50
N LEU A 2 20.53 3.22 -15.29
CA LEU A 2 19.39 4.13 -15.42
C LEU A 2 19.50 5.18 -14.31
N GLU A 3 19.20 6.44 -14.61
CA GLU A 3 19.16 7.46 -13.57
C GLU A 3 18.05 7.12 -12.55
N PRO A 4 18.29 7.32 -11.25
CA PRO A 4 17.26 7.15 -10.24
C PRO A 4 16.06 8.03 -10.56
N PHE A 5 14.86 7.53 -10.26
CA PHE A 5 13.66 8.34 -10.35
C PHE A 5 13.77 9.54 -9.40
N SER A 6 13.69 10.75 -9.94
CA SER A 6 13.84 12.00 -9.18
C SER A 6 12.52 12.56 -8.64
N GLY A 7 11.40 11.85 -8.86
CA GLY A 7 10.06 12.32 -8.51
C GLY A 7 9.30 12.93 -9.69
N ASN A 8 8.00 13.11 -9.51
CA ASN A 8 7.12 13.87 -10.39
C ASN A 8 6.15 14.74 -9.57
N LEU A 9 5.30 15.52 -10.24
CA LEU A 9 4.35 16.40 -9.57
C LEU A 9 3.39 15.65 -8.62
N ALA A 10 2.98 14.43 -8.98
CA ALA A 10 2.09 13.62 -8.17
C ALA A 10 2.77 13.10 -6.90
N THR A 11 4.04 12.67 -6.97
CA THR A 11 4.79 12.24 -5.78
C THR A 11 5.10 13.41 -4.86
N CYS A 12 5.48 14.57 -5.42
CA CYS A 12 5.69 15.78 -4.63
C CYS A 12 4.39 16.22 -3.93
N TRP A 13 3.25 16.20 -4.63
CA TRP A 13 1.95 16.49 -4.05
C TRP A 13 1.63 15.55 -2.89
N SER A 14 1.78 14.23 -3.08
CA SER A 14 1.49 13.25 -2.04
C SER A 14 2.32 13.53 -0.78
N ASN A 15 3.63 13.70 -0.92
CA ASN A 15 4.54 13.94 0.20
C ASN A 15 4.19 15.22 0.98
N ILE A 16 3.78 16.29 0.28
CA ILE A 16 3.42 17.56 0.94
C ILE A 16 2.10 17.41 1.71
N GLN A 17 1.15 16.62 1.19
CA GLN A 17 -0.20 16.53 1.75
C GLN A 17 -0.37 15.41 2.77
N GLU A 18 0.56 14.47 2.85
CA GLU A 18 0.48 13.32 3.76
C GLU A 18 0.38 13.76 5.23
N GLU A 19 1.18 14.74 5.66
CA GLU A 19 1.14 15.28 7.02
C GLU A 19 -0.23 15.91 7.34
N VAL A 20 -0.77 16.72 6.42
CA VAL A 20 -2.11 17.32 6.54
C VAL A 20 -3.20 16.26 6.60
N ALA A 21 -3.07 15.20 5.78
CA ALA A 21 -4.00 14.09 5.77
C ALA A 21 -3.94 13.29 7.09
N LEU A 22 -2.76 13.05 7.64
CA LEU A 22 -2.56 12.34 8.91
C LEU A 22 -3.18 13.09 10.09
N GLU A 23 -2.99 14.42 10.16
CA GLU A 23 -3.64 15.26 11.18
C GLU A 23 -5.17 15.19 11.07
N ARG A 24 -5.69 15.27 9.84
CA ARG A 24 -7.14 15.18 9.59
C ARG A 24 -7.69 13.79 9.96
N TYR A 25 -6.98 12.72 9.62
CA TYR A 25 -7.33 11.35 10.01
C TYR A 25 -7.44 11.21 11.53
N SER A 26 -6.43 11.69 12.26
CA SER A 26 -6.39 11.62 13.72
C SER A 26 -7.55 12.40 14.35
N LEU A 27 -7.90 13.56 13.79
CA LEU A 27 -9.04 14.36 14.25
C LEU A 27 -10.40 13.68 14.02
N ILE A 28 -10.59 12.99 12.88
CA ILE A 28 -11.86 12.34 12.53
C ILE A 28 -12.06 11.05 13.32
N THR A 29 -11.00 10.26 13.48
CA THR A 29 -11.07 8.92 14.07
C THR A 29 -10.84 8.92 15.58
N GLY A 30 -10.09 9.91 16.10
CA GLY A 30 -9.58 9.90 17.47
C GLY A 30 -8.52 8.84 17.72
N ASN A 31 -8.05 8.14 16.68
CA ASN A 31 -7.04 7.11 16.80
C ASN A 31 -5.67 7.72 17.12
N ILE A 32 -4.90 7.00 17.94
CA ILE A 32 -3.49 7.32 18.17
C ILE A 32 -2.68 6.57 17.13
N VAL A 33 -1.76 7.30 16.50
CA VAL A 33 -0.91 6.77 15.44
C VAL A 33 0.56 6.89 15.82
N SER A 34 1.37 5.95 15.34
CA SER A 34 2.83 6.01 15.45
C SER A 34 3.45 5.82 14.06
N ILE A 35 4.53 6.54 13.78
CA ILE A 35 5.25 6.45 12.49
C ILE A 35 6.34 5.38 12.63
N PRO A 36 6.20 4.20 12.01
CA PRO A 36 7.22 3.18 12.09
C PRO A 36 8.34 3.45 11.08
N THR A 37 9.46 2.75 11.26
CA THR A 37 10.49 2.64 10.23
C THR A 37 10.14 1.52 9.25
N PHE A 38 10.86 1.46 8.12
CA PHE A 38 10.85 0.31 7.22
C PHE A 38 11.05 -1.00 8.00
N LYS A 39 10.27 -2.02 7.62
CA LYS A 39 10.28 -3.36 8.22
C LYS A 39 10.55 -4.41 7.15
N ILE A 40 11.43 -5.35 7.48
CA ILE A 40 11.66 -6.57 6.69
C ILE A 40 10.70 -7.63 7.21
N TYR A 41 10.14 -8.42 6.30
CA TYR A 41 9.21 -9.49 6.64
C TYR A 41 9.93 -10.62 7.37
N ASP A 42 9.34 -11.06 8.49
CA ASP A 42 9.90 -12.09 9.35
C ASP A 42 11.40 -11.91 9.60
N GLU A 43 11.77 -10.86 10.34
CA GLU A 43 13.16 -10.49 10.62
C GLU A 43 14.01 -11.60 11.27
N ASN A 44 13.37 -12.67 11.76
CA ASN A 44 14.02 -13.84 12.35
C ASN A 44 14.19 -15.00 11.35
N ASP A 45 13.52 -14.97 10.20
CA ASP A 45 13.64 -15.94 9.12
C ASP A 45 14.33 -15.31 7.90
N GLN A 46 15.61 -15.67 7.72
CA GLN A 46 16.42 -15.21 6.59
C GLN A 46 15.86 -15.62 5.23
N SER A 47 14.92 -16.57 5.14
CA SER A 47 14.32 -16.97 3.87
C SER A 47 13.39 -15.91 3.25
N ASN A 48 12.96 -14.91 4.03
CA ASN A 48 12.03 -13.86 3.61
C ASN A 48 12.63 -12.43 3.67
N ASP A 49 13.95 -12.31 3.78
CA ASP A 49 14.67 -11.02 3.90
C ASP A 49 14.55 -10.09 2.66
N TRP A 50 13.98 -10.61 1.58
CA TRP A 50 13.70 -9.94 0.32
C TRP A 50 12.36 -9.21 0.27
N LEU A 51 11.50 -9.41 1.28
CA LEU A 51 10.24 -8.70 1.42
C LEU A 51 10.34 -7.63 2.51
N GLY A 52 9.81 -6.44 2.23
CA GLY A 52 9.73 -5.39 3.22
C GLY A 52 8.69 -4.33 2.88
N ALA A 53 8.30 -3.57 3.89
CA ALA A 53 7.25 -2.58 3.78
C ALA A 53 7.50 -1.37 4.69
N SER A 54 6.92 -0.25 4.31
CA SER A 54 6.86 0.97 5.11
C SER A 54 5.43 1.49 5.04
N PRO A 55 4.65 1.39 6.12
CA PRO A 55 3.33 2.03 6.17
C PRO A 55 3.48 3.53 6.44
N ASP A 56 2.43 4.29 6.17
CA ASP A 56 2.40 5.71 6.53
C ASP A 56 2.29 5.88 8.06
N ALA A 57 1.46 5.05 8.71
CA ALA A 57 1.47 4.93 10.17
C ALA A 57 0.97 3.57 10.66
N LEU A 58 1.24 3.26 11.92
CA LEU A 58 0.56 2.22 12.68
C LEU A 58 -0.56 2.84 13.51
N VAL A 59 -1.67 2.13 13.62
CA VAL A 59 -2.81 2.55 14.42
C VAL A 59 -2.90 1.69 15.67
N ASP A 60 -2.74 2.31 16.82
CA ASP A 60 -2.91 1.65 18.11
C ASP A 60 -4.29 2.01 18.66
N SER A 61 -5.23 1.08 18.55
CA SER A 61 -6.62 1.25 18.98
C SER A 61 -6.95 0.32 20.15
N LEU A 62 -7.89 0.74 21.01
CA LEU A 62 -8.52 -0.14 21.99
C LEU A 62 -9.95 -0.40 21.57
N THR A 63 -10.26 -1.63 21.19
CA THR A 63 -11.64 -2.05 20.85
C THR A 63 -12.16 -2.95 21.97
N TYR A 64 -13.24 -2.53 22.65
CA TYR A 64 -13.78 -3.22 23.84
C TYR A 64 -12.75 -3.47 24.97
N GLY A 65 -11.74 -2.59 25.08
CA GLY A 65 -10.66 -2.74 26.07
C GLY A 65 -9.56 -3.72 25.67
N LEU A 66 -9.60 -4.29 24.45
CA LEU A 66 -8.54 -5.11 23.89
C LEU A 66 -7.72 -4.31 22.86
N PRO A 67 -6.39 -4.48 22.82
CA PRO A 67 -5.55 -3.90 21.77
C PRO A 67 -6.03 -4.37 20.39
N SER A 68 -6.20 -3.42 19.48
CA SER A 68 -6.53 -3.61 18.08
C SER A 68 -5.50 -2.83 17.27
N ASN A 69 -4.56 -3.56 16.68
CA ASN A 69 -3.44 -2.97 15.99
C ASN A 69 -3.74 -2.97 14.49
N GLY A 70 -3.75 -1.78 13.89
CA GLY A 70 -3.97 -1.59 12.47
C GLY A 70 -2.80 -0.94 11.76
N VAL A 71 -2.92 -0.90 10.44
CA VAL A 71 -2.06 -0.08 9.57
C VAL A 71 -2.89 1.10 9.06
N LEU A 72 -2.26 2.27 8.93
CA LEU A 72 -2.82 3.40 8.18
C LEU A 72 -2.05 3.53 6.86
N GLU A 73 -2.81 3.58 5.77
CA GLU A 73 -2.32 3.93 4.44
C GLU A 73 -3.10 5.15 3.93
N ILE A 74 -2.39 6.22 3.63
CA ILE A 74 -2.89 7.51 3.16
C ILE A 74 -2.69 7.61 1.64
N LYS A 75 -3.72 8.09 0.94
CA LYS A 75 -3.62 8.48 -0.46
C LYS A 75 -4.13 9.90 -0.66
N CYS A 76 -3.26 10.73 -1.20
CA CYS A 76 -3.57 12.09 -1.65
C CYS A 76 -3.58 12.11 -3.19
N PRO A 77 -4.67 11.69 -3.86
CA PRO A 77 -4.71 11.60 -5.31
C PRO A 77 -4.41 12.95 -5.97
N PHE A 78 -3.53 12.93 -6.95
CA PHE A 78 -3.19 14.11 -7.75
C PHE A 78 -4.31 14.41 -8.75
N PHE A 79 -4.68 15.68 -8.87
CA PHE A 79 -5.78 16.15 -9.72
C PHE A 79 -5.32 17.20 -10.74
N ASP A 80 -4.02 17.18 -11.09
CA ASP A 80 -3.41 18.02 -12.13
C ASP A 80 -3.69 19.53 -11.96
N GLY A 81 -3.73 19.98 -10.71
CA GLY A 81 -4.04 21.37 -10.33
C GLY A 81 -5.53 21.76 -10.39
N GLU A 82 -6.40 20.90 -10.91
CA GLU A 82 -7.84 21.11 -10.97
C GLU A 82 -8.55 20.79 -9.64
N VAL A 83 -8.41 21.66 -8.64
CA VAL A 83 -8.97 21.47 -7.29
C VAL A 83 -10.47 21.14 -7.32
N GLY A 84 -11.24 21.70 -8.25
CA GLY A 84 -12.68 21.41 -8.38
C GLY A 84 -13.02 19.94 -8.68
N LYS A 85 -12.06 19.16 -9.22
CA LYS A 85 -12.20 17.72 -9.48
C LYS A 85 -11.73 16.85 -8.32
N ALA A 86 -11.08 17.43 -7.30
CA ALA A 86 -10.44 16.70 -6.21
C ALA A 86 -11.49 16.11 -5.24
N LYS A 87 -12.13 15.00 -5.61
CA LYS A 87 -13.11 14.32 -4.77
C LYS A 87 -12.49 13.07 -4.13
N PRO A 88 -12.76 12.81 -2.85
CA PRO A 88 -12.31 11.57 -2.22
C PRO A 88 -13.02 10.38 -2.87
N TRP A 89 -12.30 9.26 -2.93
CA TRP A 89 -12.78 8.04 -3.54
C TRP A 89 -14.06 7.54 -2.85
N SER A 90 -15.00 7.01 -3.61
CA SER A 90 -16.18 6.30 -3.06
C SER A 90 -15.92 4.81 -2.81
N GLN A 91 -14.84 4.29 -3.38
CA GLN A 91 -14.45 2.89 -3.35
C GLN A 91 -12.94 2.82 -3.57
N VAL A 92 -12.27 1.87 -2.91
CA VAL A 92 -10.82 1.69 -3.08
C VAL A 92 -10.50 1.15 -4.47
N SER A 93 -9.39 1.60 -5.06
CA SER A 93 -8.88 1.07 -6.32
C SER A 93 -8.30 -0.33 -6.15
N PHE A 94 -8.53 -1.23 -7.10
CA PHE A 94 -7.99 -2.59 -7.04
C PHE A 94 -6.46 -2.60 -7.06
N HIS A 95 -5.84 -1.58 -7.67
CA HIS A 95 -4.38 -1.41 -7.69
C HIS A 95 -3.78 -1.24 -6.29
N CYS A 96 -4.57 -0.82 -5.30
CA CYS A 96 -4.11 -0.62 -3.94
C CYS A 96 -4.16 -1.91 -3.09
N MET A 97 -4.88 -2.95 -3.54
CA MET A 97 -5.05 -4.18 -2.74
C MET A 97 -3.75 -4.96 -2.54
N PRO A 98 -2.88 -5.16 -3.55
CA PRO A 98 -1.57 -5.78 -3.33
C PRO A 98 -0.76 -5.06 -2.25
N GLN A 99 -0.70 -3.73 -2.30
CA GLN A 99 0.02 -2.92 -1.32
C GLN A 99 -0.59 -3.06 0.08
N ALA A 100 -1.92 -2.94 0.19
CA ALA A 100 -2.64 -3.05 1.46
C ALA A 100 -2.41 -4.40 2.15
N GLN A 101 -2.56 -5.49 1.41
CA GLN A 101 -2.38 -6.85 1.93
C GLN A 101 -0.92 -7.12 2.28
N GLY A 102 0.04 -6.65 1.47
CA GLY A 102 1.46 -6.78 1.78
C GLY A 102 1.86 -6.02 3.04
N LEU A 103 1.37 -4.81 3.24
CA LEU A 103 1.61 -4.04 4.47
C LEU A 103 1.07 -4.76 5.71
N MET A 104 -0.19 -5.21 5.67
CA MET A 104 -0.81 -5.91 6.80
C MET A 104 -0.08 -7.21 7.15
N GLU A 105 0.35 -7.97 6.15
CA GLU A 105 1.07 -9.22 6.39
C GLU A 105 2.49 -8.97 6.92
N ILE A 106 3.25 -8.07 6.27
CA ILE A 106 4.64 -7.80 6.64
C ILE A 106 4.75 -7.22 8.05
N LEU A 107 3.77 -6.41 8.46
CA LEU A 107 3.72 -5.80 9.78
C LEU A 107 3.00 -6.66 10.83
N ASP A 108 2.44 -7.81 10.45
CA ASP A 108 1.54 -8.63 11.24
C ASP A 108 0.41 -7.82 11.90
N ARG A 109 -0.51 -7.32 11.06
CA ARG A 109 -1.67 -6.54 11.45
C ARG A 109 -2.92 -7.10 10.80
N ASP A 110 -4.03 -7.10 11.53
CA ASP A 110 -5.26 -7.77 11.08
C ASP A 110 -6.15 -6.89 10.20
N TRP A 111 -5.91 -5.58 10.22
CA TRP A 111 -6.71 -4.62 9.47
C TRP A 111 -5.92 -3.39 9.08
N MET A 112 -6.45 -2.67 8.09
CA MET A 112 -5.93 -1.41 7.60
C MET A 112 -7.06 -0.38 7.53
N ASP A 113 -6.77 0.82 8.00
CA ASP A 113 -7.48 2.03 7.62
C ASP A 113 -6.85 2.59 6.35
N PHE A 114 -7.61 2.58 5.27
CA PHE A 114 -7.22 3.16 4.00
C PHE A 114 -7.88 4.53 3.86
N TYR A 115 -7.08 5.59 3.92
CA TYR A 115 -7.56 6.96 4.01
C TYR A 115 -7.24 7.74 2.74
N CYS A 116 -8.27 8.12 1.99
CA CYS A 116 -8.15 8.98 0.82
C CYS A 116 -8.47 10.43 1.21
N TRP A 117 -7.48 11.32 1.09
CA TRP A 117 -7.64 12.74 1.40
C TRP A 117 -7.55 13.61 0.16
N THR A 118 -8.43 14.60 0.07
CA THR A 118 -8.37 15.68 -0.92
C THR A 118 -8.69 17.03 -0.28
N PRO A 119 -8.36 18.15 -0.94
CA PRO A 119 -8.76 19.47 -0.44
C PRO A 119 -10.28 19.67 -0.26
N ASN A 120 -11.11 18.88 -0.95
CA ASN A 120 -12.56 19.00 -0.85
C ASN A 120 -13.20 17.95 0.08
N GLY A 121 -12.42 17.10 0.73
CA GLY A 121 -12.96 16.09 1.65
C GLY A 121 -12.10 14.86 1.77
N SER A 122 -12.64 13.83 2.42
CA SER A 122 -11.91 12.59 2.67
C SER A 122 -12.83 11.38 2.66
N SER A 123 -12.24 10.20 2.46
CA SER A 123 -12.90 8.93 2.69
C SER A 123 -11.99 7.97 3.44
N LEU A 124 -12.59 7.18 4.33
CA LEU A 124 -11.93 6.20 5.16
C LEU A 124 -12.57 4.84 4.92
N PHE A 125 -11.75 3.86 4.52
CA PHE A 125 -12.17 2.49 4.32
C PHE A 125 -11.48 1.56 5.31
N ARG A 126 -12.21 0.57 5.81
CA ARG A 126 -11.65 -0.55 6.58
C ARG A 126 -11.41 -1.72 5.65
N LEU A 127 -10.16 -2.16 5.60
CA LEU A 127 -9.71 -3.38 4.93
C LEU A 127 -9.26 -4.40 5.97
N HIS A 128 -9.45 -5.68 5.67
CA HIS A 128 -9.02 -6.78 6.53
C HIS A 128 -7.96 -7.61 5.82
N ARG A 129 -7.04 -8.16 6.61
CA ARG A 129 -6.01 -9.06 6.12
C ARG A 129 -6.65 -10.33 5.55
N ASP A 130 -6.27 -10.68 4.33
CA ASP A 130 -6.70 -11.89 3.65
C ASP A 130 -5.49 -12.78 3.38
N LYS A 131 -5.41 -13.89 4.13
CA LYS A 131 -4.31 -14.85 4.02
C LYS A 131 -4.28 -15.56 2.67
N GLN A 132 -5.45 -15.87 2.09
CA GLN A 132 -5.49 -16.56 0.79
C GLN A 132 -4.99 -15.65 -0.33
N TYR A 133 -5.39 -14.37 -0.28
CA TYR A 133 -4.86 -13.36 -1.18
C TYR A 133 -3.35 -13.20 -1.02
N TRP A 134 -2.85 -13.14 0.22
CA TRP A 134 -1.42 -13.07 0.49
C TRP A 134 -0.67 -14.25 -0.10
N GLU A 135 -1.12 -15.49 0.12
CA GLU A 135 -0.44 -16.68 -0.43
C GLU A 135 -0.36 -16.62 -1.97
N LEU A 136 -1.46 -16.23 -2.64
CA LEU A 136 -1.46 -16.04 -4.09
C LEU A 136 -0.47 -14.95 -4.53
N MET A 137 -0.43 -13.83 -3.82
CA MET A 137 0.48 -12.72 -4.11
C MET A 137 1.94 -13.09 -3.85
N LYS A 138 2.22 -13.83 -2.77
CA LYS A 138 3.56 -14.29 -2.38
C LYS A 138 4.17 -15.18 -3.47
N LEU A 139 3.37 -16.00 -4.15
CA LEU A 139 3.84 -16.78 -5.31
C LEU A 139 4.37 -15.88 -6.43
N ALA A 140 3.61 -14.85 -6.83
CA ALA A 140 4.03 -13.92 -7.87
C ALA A 140 5.26 -13.09 -7.45
N LEU A 141 5.32 -12.67 -6.20
CA LEU A 141 6.46 -11.94 -5.64
C LEU A 141 7.72 -12.82 -5.59
N SER A 142 7.58 -14.07 -5.17
CA SER A 142 8.65 -15.07 -5.13
C SER A 142 9.19 -15.37 -6.52
N ASP A 143 8.31 -15.56 -7.51
CA ASP A 143 8.68 -15.76 -8.90
C ASP A 143 9.47 -14.56 -9.44
N PHE A 144 8.98 -13.34 -9.20
CA PHE A 144 9.70 -12.13 -9.57
C PHE A 144 11.10 -12.08 -8.94
N TRP A 145 11.20 -12.36 -7.64
CA TRP A 145 12.46 -12.28 -6.91
C TRP A 145 13.48 -13.33 -7.38
N TRP A 146 13.11 -14.61 -7.35
CA TRP A 146 14.05 -15.70 -7.59
C TRP A 146 14.36 -15.94 -9.07
N LYS A 147 13.43 -15.62 -9.99
CA LYS A 147 13.65 -15.79 -11.43
C LYS A 147 14.34 -14.59 -12.08
N HIS A 148 14.20 -13.39 -11.51
CA HIS A 148 14.66 -12.15 -12.14
C HIS A 148 15.62 -11.34 -11.28
N VAL A 149 15.26 -11.01 -10.04
CA VAL A 149 16.04 -10.07 -9.21
C VAL A 149 17.32 -10.71 -8.68
N GLN A 150 17.22 -11.84 -8.00
CA GLN A 150 18.37 -12.51 -7.38
C GLN A 150 19.44 -12.89 -8.43
N PRO A 151 19.09 -13.51 -9.58
CA PRO A 151 20.08 -13.79 -10.63
C PRO A 151 20.71 -12.51 -11.19
N ALA A 152 19.96 -11.40 -11.29
CA ALA A 152 20.48 -10.14 -11.80
C ALA A 152 21.49 -9.51 -10.82
N ILE A 153 21.26 -9.64 -9.51
CA ILE A 153 22.22 -9.23 -8.46
C ILE A 153 23.52 -10.04 -8.58
N GLU A 154 23.42 -11.35 -8.78
CA GLU A 154 24.58 -12.24 -8.95
C GLU A 154 25.38 -11.90 -10.21
N MET A 155 24.72 -11.73 -11.36
CA MET A 155 25.38 -11.33 -12.61
C MET A 155 26.05 -9.96 -12.50
N ARG A 156 25.39 -9.00 -11.82
CA ARG A 156 25.98 -7.68 -11.57
C ARG A 156 27.23 -7.78 -10.70
N SER A 157 27.18 -8.57 -9.63
CA SER A 157 28.34 -8.82 -8.74
C SER A 157 29.50 -9.50 -9.49
N ALA A 158 29.19 -10.32 -10.49
CA ALA A 158 30.17 -10.95 -11.37
C ALA A 158 30.64 -10.07 -12.54
N ASN A 159 30.20 -8.81 -12.63
CA ASN A 159 30.45 -7.89 -13.75
C ASN A 159 29.97 -8.38 -15.14
N MET A 160 29.03 -9.33 -15.18
CA MET A 160 28.46 -9.91 -16.42
C MET A 160 27.26 -9.10 -16.94
N THR A 161 27.48 -7.79 -17.17
CA THR A 161 26.38 -6.85 -17.46
C THR A 161 25.74 -7.00 -18.85
N SER A 162 26.41 -7.65 -19.80
CA SER A 162 25.93 -7.82 -21.18
C SER A 162 24.70 -8.73 -21.30
N GLU A 163 24.48 -9.63 -20.34
CA GLU A 163 23.43 -10.66 -20.41
C GLU A 163 22.23 -10.35 -19.52
N MET A 164 22.28 -9.28 -18.71
CA MET A 164 21.24 -8.94 -17.73
C MET A 164 19.85 -8.70 -18.34
N ARG A 165 19.78 -8.28 -19.62
CA ARG A 165 18.48 -8.11 -20.32
C ARG A 165 17.70 -9.41 -20.44
N SER A 166 18.37 -10.56 -20.42
CA SER A 166 17.69 -11.87 -20.46
C SER A 166 16.88 -12.17 -19.20
N LEU A 167 17.18 -11.48 -18.10
CA LEU A 167 16.47 -11.58 -16.82
C LEU A 167 15.32 -10.58 -16.71
N GLU A 168 15.06 -9.75 -17.72
CA GLU A 168 13.95 -8.81 -17.70
C GLU A 168 12.62 -9.58 -17.61
N PRO A 169 11.79 -9.31 -16.58
CA PRO A 169 10.50 -9.96 -16.45
C PRO A 169 9.55 -9.51 -17.55
N ALA A 170 8.59 -10.38 -17.88
CA ALA A 170 7.50 -10.00 -18.76
C ALA A 170 6.70 -8.83 -18.14
N PRO A 171 6.09 -7.94 -18.95
CA PRO A 171 5.27 -6.84 -18.44
C PRO A 171 4.08 -7.26 -17.58
N THR A 172 3.69 -8.53 -17.63
CA THR A 172 2.55 -9.07 -16.88
C THR A 172 2.86 -10.49 -16.42
N HIS A 173 2.72 -10.72 -15.12
CA HIS A 173 2.84 -12.06 -14.52
C HIS A 173 1.60 -12.92 -14.83
N GLU A 174 1.75 -14.24 -14.92
CA GLU A 174 0.64 -15.16 -15.23
C GLU A 174 -0.51 -15.08 -14.21
N LEU A 175 -0.17 -14.91 -12.93
CA LEU A 175 -1.14 -14.72 -11.83
C LEU A 175 -1.79 -13.33 -11.77
N CYS A 176 -1.42 -12.38 -12.64
CA CYS A 176 -1.94 -11.01 -12.59
C CYS A 176 -3.47 -10.97 -12.75
N GLY A 177 -4.04 -11.77 -13.65
CA GLY A 177 -5.48 -11.83 -13.85
C GLY A 177 -6.24 -12.31 -12.60
N GLU A 178 -5.71 -13.33 -11.92
CA GLU A 178 -6.27 -13.87 -10.68
C GLU A 178 -6.18 -12.86 -9.53
N LEU A 179 -5.03 -12.20 -9.36
CA LEU A 179 -4.83 -11.16 -8.36
C LEU A 179 -5.78 -9.97 -8.58
N VAL A 180 -6.01 -9.55 -9.83
CA VAL A 180 -6.98 -8.50 -10.15
C VAL A 180 -8.40 -8.95 -9.80
N CYS A 181 -8.78 -10.20 -10.12
CA CYS A 181 -10.08 -10.75 -9.76
C CYS A 181 -10.29 -10.76 -8.23
N ALA A 182 -9.32 -11.31 -7.49
CA ALA A 182 -9.36 -11.37 -6.04
C ALA A 182 -9.38 -9.98 -5.38
N SER A 183 -8.62 -9.03 -5.93
CA SER A 183 -8.66 -7.62 -5.50
C SER A 183 -10.06 -7.03 -5.62
N ASN A 184 -10.74 -7.27 -6.75
CA ASN A 184 -12.10 -6.77 -6.95
C ASN A 184 -13.11 -7.41 -6.00
N CYS A 185 -12.93 -8.67 -5.62
CA CYS A 185 -13.76 -9.31 -4.59
C CYS A 185 -13.58 -8.61 -3.23
N MET A 186 -12.34 -8.41 -2.78
CA MET A 186 -12.05 -7.73 -1.51
C MET A 186 -12.59 -6.30 -1.47
N ILE A 187 -12.55 -5.57 -2.59
CA ILE A 187 -13.11 -4.22 -2.63
C ILE A 187 -14.63 -4.23 -2.37
N ARG A 188 -15.35 -5.25 -2.84
CA ARG A 188 -16.80 -5.37 -2.56
C ARG A 188 -17.09 -5.66 -1.10
N GLU A 189 -16.14 -6.28 -0.40
CA GLU A 189 -16.21 -6.59 1.04
C GLU A 189 -15.65 -5.45 1.91
N SER A 190 -14.93 -4.49 1.31
CA SER A 190 -14.40 -3.33 2.02
C SER A 190 -15.52 -2.46 2.59
N THR A 191 -15.32 -1.97 3.82
CA THR A 191 -16.32 -1.14 4.49
C THR A 191 -15.92 0.33 4.38
N LEU A 192 -16.76 1.16 3.76
CA LEU A 192 -16.61 2.62 3.83
C LEU A 192 -17.09 3.08 5.22
N LEU A 193 -16.16 3.52 6.07
CA LEU A 193 -16.47 3.97 7.44
C LEU A 193 -16.94 5.43 7.46
N VAL A 194 -16.23 6.29 6.74
CA VAL A 194 -16.50 7.72 6.70
C VAL A 194 -16.28 8.22 5.28
N ARG A 195 -17.17 9.08 4.81
CA ARG A 195 -16.92 9.90 3.64
C ARG A 195 -17.47 11.29 3.87
N GLU A 196 -16.63 12.29 3.75
CA GLU A 196 -17.06 13.69 3.80
C GLU A 196 -16.69 14.42 2.52
N ILE A 197 -17.56 15.32 2.08
CA ILE A 197 -17.30 16.24 0.97
C ILE A 197 -17.74 17.63 1.40
N HIS A 198 -16.83 18.60 1.35
CA HIS A 198 -17.00 19.97 1.85
C HIS A 198 -17.53 20.02 3.29
N GLY A 199 -16.98 19.17 4.17
CA GLY A 199 -17.37 19.08 5.58
C GLY A 199 -18.74 18.44 5.83
N LYS A 200 -19.38 17.85 4.81
CA LYS A 200 -20.66 17.16 4.94
C LYS A 200 -20.46 15.66 4.79
N LEU A 201 -20.83 14.91 5.83
CA LEU A 201 -20.90 13.45 5.80
C LEU A 201 -21.84 13.00 4.68
N GLN A 202 -21.37 12.05 3.88
CA GLN A 202 -22.14 11.33 2.88
C GLN A 202 -22.59 10.02 3.53
N ILE A 203 -23.91 9.83 3.60
CA ILE A 203 -24.54 8.58 4.07
C ILE A 203 -24.70 7.65 2.86
#